data_AF-A0A845LUA8-F1
#
_entry.id   AF-A0A845LUA8-F1
#
_cell.length_a   1.000
_cell.length_b   1.000
_cell.length_c   1.000
_cell.angle_alpha   90.00
_cell.angle_beta   90.00
_cell.angle_gamma   90.00
#
_symmetry.space_group_name_H-M   'P 1'
#
loop_
_entity.id
_entity.type
_entity.pdbx_description
1 polymer ?
#
loop_
_entity_poly.entity_id
_entity_poly.type
_entity_poly.pdbx_seq_one_letter_code
_entity_poly.pdbx_strand_id
1 'polypeptide(L)'
;MPKPSPFRYFKTSPEIIRLAVMLYVRFPLSLRNVEDLLHERGIDVSHETVRYWWHRFGPMFAAEIRKRRIDGMRSSRWRWHLDEMFVKINGERHYLWRAVDHEGEVLESFVTKTRDRKAALKFLKKAMRKHGGPETIVTDKLRSYGAALKELGADTRQETGRWVNNRAENSHLPFRRRERAMLRFRRMRSLQKFASVHASVSNHFNQERSLSSRPVFKANRAAALTEWRGLCAE
;
A
#
# COMPACT_ATOMS: atom_id res chain seq x y z
N MET A 1 6.74 31.20 -5.33
CA MET A 1 8.01 30.51 -5.69
C MET A 1 7.69 29.04 -5.98
N PRO A 2 8.08 28.48 -7.14
CA PRO A 2 7.92 27.05 -7.39
C PRO A 2 8.70 26.24 -6.35
N LYS A 3 8.11 25.13 -5.88
CA LYS A 3 8.80 24.24 -4.94
C LYS A 3 9.98 23.61 -5.69
N PRO A 4 11.20 23.66 -5.13
CA PRO A 4 12.36 23.06 -5.80
C PRO A 4 12.17 21.56 -5.97
N SER A 5 12.56 21.03 -7.14
CA SER A 5 12.53 19.60 -7.44
C SER A 5 13.11 18.77 -6.28
N PRO A 6 12.41 17.71 -5.84
CA PRO A 6 12.89 16.87 -4.75
C PRO A 6 14.14 16.06 -5.10
N PHE A 7 14.46 16.00 -6.40
CA PHE A 7 15.66 15.38 -6.96
C PHE A 7 16.85 16.35 -7.08
N ARG A 8 16.71 17.59 -6.63
CA ARG A 8 17.82 18.54 -6.58
C ARG A 8 18.97 17.96 -5.75
N TYR A 9 20.19 18.13 -6.25
CA TYR A 9 21.46 17.63 -5.68
C TYR A 9 21.76 16.14 -5.83
N PHE A 10 20.92 15.38 -6.55
CA PHE A 10 21.28 14.00 -6.90
C PHE A 10 22.12 13.98 -8.19
N LYS A 11 23.25 13.26 -8.14
CA LYS A 11 24.07 12.99 -9.33
C LYS A 11 23.43 11.97 -10.28
N THR A 12 22.49 11.18 -9.76
CA THR A 12 21.75 10.17 -10.52
C THR A 12 20.47 10.75 -11.11
N SER A 13 20.13 10.35 -12.34
CA SER A 13 18.88 10.74 -12.99
C SER A 13 17.64 10.40 -12.14
N PRO A 14 16.64 11.30 -12.06
CA PRO A 14 15.35 11.01 -11.42
C PRO A 14 14.67 9.75 -11.94
N GLU A 15 14.88 9.39 -13.21
CA GLU A 15 14.31 8.19 -13.82
C GLU A 15 14.86 6.90 -13.19
N ILE A 16 16.16 6.87 -12.92
CA ILE A 16 16.83 5.73 -12.26
C ILE A 16 16.35 5.63 -10.82
N ILE A 17 16.22 6.76 -10.12
CA ILE A 17 15.72 6.80 -8.75
C ILE A 17 14.29 6.25 -8.68
N ARG A 18 13.40 6.72 -9.58
CA ARG A 18 12.02 6.23 -9.70
C ARG A 18 11.99 4.74 -10.04
N LEU A 19 12.86 4.27 -10.93
CA LEU A 19 12.96 2.86 -11.31
C LEU A 19 13.39 2.01 -10.10
N ALA A 20 14.45 2.39 -9.40
CA ALA A 20 14.97 1.67 -8.23
C ALA A 20 13.91 1.54 -7.13
N VAL A 21 13.22 2.66 -6.80
CA VAL A 21 12.14 2.66 -5.82
C VAL A 21 10.96 1.80 -6.29
N MET A 22 10.60 1.85 -7.58
CA MET A 22 9.55 0.99 -8.14
C MET A 22 9.92 -0.48 -7.97
N LEU A 23 11.13 -0.86 -8.38
CA LEU A 23 11.61 -2.23 -8.32
C LEU A 23 11.53 -2.78 -6.89
N TYR A 24 12.04 -2.00 -5.94
CA TYR A 24 12.06 -2.36 -4.53
C TYR A 24 10.66 -2.52 -3.90
N VAL A 25 9.70 -1.65 -4.25
CA VAL A 25 8.37 -1.67 -3.63
C VAL A 25 7.43 -2.65 -4.30
N ARG A 26 7.44 -2.69 -5.63
CA ARG A 26 6.49 -3.44 -6.44
C ARG A 26 6.79 -4.93 -6.48
N PHE A 27 8.07 -5.30 -6.46
CA PHE A 27 8.49 -6.69 -6.60
C PHE A 27 9.10 -7.21 -5.28
N PRO A 28 9.09 -8.54 -5.04
CA PRO A 28 9.68 -9.15 -3.86
C PRO A 28 11.22 -9.18 -3.91
N LEU A 29 11.87 -8.05 -4.24
CA LEU A 29 13.32 -7.92 -4.43
C LEU A 29 14.03 -7.38 -3.18
N SER A 30 15.13 -7.98 -2.75
CA SER A 30 15.96 -7.37 -1.70
C SER A 30 16.60 -6.06 -2.19
N LEU A 31 17.15 -5.24 -1.29
CA LEU A 31 17.89 -4.04 -1.72
C LEU A 31 19.11 -4.41 -2.58
N ARG A 32 19.77 -5.54 -2.27
CA ARG A 32 20.90 -6.07 -3.04
C ARG A 32 20.48 -6.55 -4.42
N ASN A 33 19.33 -7.24 -4.52
CA ASN A 33 18.80 -7.65 -5.83
C ASN A 33 18.50 -6.44 -6.72
N VAL A 34 18.09 -5.29 -6.14
CA VAL A 34 17.88 -4.07 -6.92
C VAL A 34 19.20 -3.45 -7.36
N GLU A 35 20.23 -3.48 -6.50
CA GLU A 35 21.61 -3.13 -6.87
C GLU A 35 22.10 -4.00 -8.04
N ASP A 36 21.99 -5.32 -7.95
CA ASP A 36 22.41 -6.26 -9.01
C ASP A 36 21.69 -5.98 -10.35
N LEU A 37 20.37 -5.79 -10.31
CA LEU A 37 19.56 -5.49 -11.51
C LEU A 37 19.86 -4.12 -12.14
N LEU A 38 20.34 -3.16 -11.35
CA LEU A 38 20.79 -1.87 -11.86
C LEU A 38 22.20 -1.99 -12.43
N HIS A 39 23.07 -2.76 -11.78
CA HIS A 39 24.42 -3.04 -12.25
C HIS A 39 24.42 -3.75 -13.62
N GLU A 40 23.53 -4.73 -13.84
CA GLU A 40 23.32 -5.37 -15.15
C GLU A 40 22.98 -4.39 -16.27
N ARG A 41 22.48 -3.20 -15.93
CA ARG A 41 22.13 -2.12 -16.88
C ARG A 41 23.21 -1.03 -16.96
N GLY A 42 24.39 -1.27 -16.40
CA GLY A 42 25.50 -0.32 -16.37
C GLY A 42 25.33 0.82 -15.35
N ILE A 43 24.42 0.67 -14.38
CA ILE A 43 24.18 1.68 -13.33
C ILE A 43 24.87 1.21 -12.05
N ASP A 44 26.04 1.80 -11.76
CA ASP A 44 26.81 1.48 -10.56
C ASP A 44 26.28 2.24 -9.33
N VAL A 45 25.57 1.54 -8.45
CA VAL A 45 25.02 2.07 -7.19
C VAL A 45 24.97 1.00 -6.11
N SER A 46 25.28 1.38 -4.87
CA SER A 46 25.16 0.46 -3.73
C SER A 46 23.73 0.28 -3.24
N HIS A 47 23.42 -0.86 -2.62
CA HIS A 47 22.12 -1.08 -1.95
C HIS A 47 21.79 -0.04 -0.87
N GLU A 48 22.78 0.58 -0.22
CA GLU A 48 22.56 1.67 0.73
C GLU A 48 22.06 2.94 0.02
N THR A 49 22.49 3.17 -1.22
CA THR A 49 21.93 4.24 -2.07
C THR A 49 20.46 3.96 -2.40
N VAL A 50 20.14 2.72 -2.80
CA VAL A 50 18.74 2.29 -3.03
C VAL A 50 17.91 2.44 -1.76
N ARG A 51 18.46 2.07 -0.60
CA ARG A 51 17.81 2.23 0.70
C ARG A 51 17.53 3.69 1.00
N TYR A 52 18.49 4.58 0.77
CA TYR A 52 18.33 6.02 0.96
C TYR A 52 17.22 6.56 0.06
N TRP A 53 17.21 6.21 -1.23
CA TRP A 53 16.16 6.61 -2.16
C TRP A 53 14.79 6.11 -1.75
N TRP A 54 14.67 4.84 -1.38
CA TRP A 54 13.44 4.28 -0.82
C TRP A 54 12.97 5.07 0.41
N HIS A 55 13.90 5.39 1.31
CA HIS A 55 13.56 6.10 2.53
C HIS A 55 13.09 7.53 2.26
N ARG A 56 13.69 8.23 1.31
CA ARG A 56 13.36 9.62 0.99
C ARG A 56 12.13 9.70 0.09
N PHE A 57 12.14 9.03 -1.05
CA PHE A 57 11.16 9.20 -2.12
C PHE A 57 9.94 8.29 -2.01
N GLY A 58 10.05 7.11 -1.38
CA GLY A 58 8.92 6.18 -1.23
C GLY A 58 7.65 6.84 -0.66
N PRO A 59 7.73 7.54 0.49
CA PRO A 59 6.59 8.28 1.04
C PRO A 59 6.08 9.41 0.13
N MET A 60 6.97 10.08 -0.61
CA MET A 60 6.61 11.18 -1.51
C MET A 60 5.82 10.67 -2.70
N PHE A 61 6.33 9.65 -3.39
CA PHE A 61 5.63 8.98 -4.49
C PHE A 61 4.28 8.44 -4.05
N ALA A 62 4.22 7.79 -2.89
CA ALA A 62 2.96 7.30 -2.35
C ALA A 62 1.97 8.42 -2.04
N ALA A 63 2.43 9.56 -1.53
CA ALA A 63 1.57 10.72 -1.25
C ALA A 63 1.01 11.34 -2.54
N GLU A 64 1.85 11.47 -3.56
CA GLU A 64 1.42 12.01 -4.85
C GLU A 64 0.46 11.08 -5.59
N ILE A 65 0.74 9.77 -5.64
CA ILE A 65 -0.19 8.77 -6.18
C ILE A 65 -1.53 8.86 -5.46
N ARG A 66 -1.52 8.91 -4.12
CA ARG A 66 -2.76 9.04 -3.34
C ARG A 66 -3.51 10.34 -3.66
N LYS A 67 -2.81 11.46 -3.77
CA LYS A 67 -3.44 12.75 -4.11
C LYS A 67 -4.15 12.65 -5.47
N ARG A 68 -3.43 12.23 -6.52
CA ARG A 68 -3.99 12.05 -7.86
C ARG A 68 -5.20 11.11 -7.88
N ARG A 69 -5.21 10.08 -7.03
CA ARG A 69 -6.29 9.08 -6.95
C ARG A 69 -7.52 9.57 -6.18
N ILE A 70 -7.32 10.36 -5.12
CA ILE A 70 -8.41 11.02 -4.37
C ILE A 70 -9.09 12.07 -5.27
N ASP A 71 -8.30 12.87 -5.98
CA ASP A 71 -8.82 13.89 -6.90
C ASP A 71 -9.65 13.25 -8.04
N GLY A 72 -9.29 12.03 -8.45
CA GLY A 72 -10.04 11.23 -9.43
C GLY A 72 -11.17 10.34 -8.86
N MET A 73 -11.46 10.43 -7.55
CA MET A 73 -12.55 9.72 -6.85
C MET A 73 -12.62 8.20 -7.10
N ARG A 74 -11.47 7.52 -7.26
CA ARG A 74 -11.39 6.13 -7.73
C ARG A 74 -11.58 5.04 -6.66
N SER A 75 -12.17 5.35 -5.51
CA SER A 75 -12.40 4.36 -4.45
C SER A 75 -13.89 4.18 -4.18
N SER A 76 -14.39 2.94 -4.27
CA SER A 76 -15.81 2.65 -4.08
C SER A 76 -16.21 2.79 -2.61
N ARG A 77 -17.28 3.54 -2.36
CA ARG A 77 -17.89 3.70 -1.03
C ARG A 77 -18.95 2.64 -0.72
N TRP A 78 -19.24 1.78 -1.69
CA TRP A 78 -20.30 0.79 -1.54
C TRP A 78 -19.97 -0.24 -0.46
N ARG A 79 -18.92 -1.04 -0.69
CA ARG A 79 -18.56 -2.14 0.22
C ARG A 79 -17.08 -2.14 0.54
N TRP A 80 -16.77 -2.10 1.83
CA TRP A 80 -15.41 -2.22 2.35
C TRP A 80 -15.21 -3.57 3.01
N HIS A 81 -14.08 -4.20 2.74
CA HIS A 81 -13.61 -5.43 3.36
C HIS A 81 -12.45 -5.09 4.29
N LEU A 82 -12.65 -5.38 5.58
CA LEU A 82 -11.67 -5.13 6.62
C LEU A 82 -11.17 -6.48 7.13
N ASP A 83 -9.85 -6.59 7.23
CA ASP A 83 -9.21 -7.76 7.80
C ASP A 83 -7.90 -7.33 8.45
N GLU A 84 -7.36 -8.23 9.27
CA GLU A 84 -6.05 -8.07 9.84
C GLU A 84 -5.21 -9.31 9.64
N MET A 85 -3.92 -9.08 9.47
CA MET A 85 -2.95 -10.14 9.38
C MET A 85 -1.89 -10.03 10.46
N PHE A 86 -1.54 -11.19 11.00
CA PHE A 86 -0.43 -11.36 11.90
C PHE A 86 0.91 -11.13 11.19
N VAL A 87 1.78 -10.36 11.84
CA VAL A 87 3.17 -10.08 11.41
C VAL A 87 4.10 -10.23 12.62
N LYS A 88 5.30 -10.80 12.41
CA LYS A 88 6.32 -10.93 13.46
C LYS A 88 7.37 -9.84 13.31
N ILE A 89 7.64 -9.10 14.39
CA ILE A 89 8.70 -8.10 14.45
C ILE A 89 9.59 -8.45 15.65
N ASN A 90 10.85 -8.80 15.40
CA ASN A 90 11.81 -9.25 16.44
C ASN A 90 11.23 -10.31 17.40
N GLY A 91 10.48 -11.28 16.88
CA GLY A 91 9.85 -12.34 17.68
C GLY A 91 8.50 -11.95 18.30
N GLU A 92 8.19 -10.66 18.45
CA GLU A 92 6.92 -10.19 18.98
C GLU A 92 5.80 -10.17 17.94
N ARG A 93 4.58 -10.49 18.39
CA ARG A 93 3.38 -10.48 17.57
C ARG A 93 2.85 -9.05 17.38
N HIS A 94 2.62 -8.68 16.13
CA HIS A 94 2.01 -7.41 15.72
C HIS A 94 0.90 -7.69 14.70
N TYR A 95 0.05 -6.70 14.46
CA TYR A 95 -1.12 -6.80 13.59
C TYR A 95 -1.06 -5.71 12.53
N LEU A 96 -1.20 -6.11 11.27
CA LEU A 96 -1.44 -5.21 10.14
C LEU A 96 -2.91 -5.26 9.78
N TRP A 97 -3.62 -4.17 10.05
CA TRP A 97 -4.99 -3.93 9.64
C TRP A 97 -5.01 -3.42 8.21
N ARG A 98 -5.92 -3.93 7.39
CA ARG A 98 -6.08 -3.52 6.00
C ARG A 98 -7.55 -3.31 5.66
N ALA A 99 -7.82 -2.20 4.99
CA ALA A 99 -9.13 -1.89 4.43
C ALA A 99 -9.02 -1.95 2.91
N VAL A 100 -9.95 -2.64 2.28
CA VAL A 100 -10.00 -2.82 0.83
C VAL A 100 -11.42 -2.54 0.36
N ASP A 101 -11.61 -1.88 -0.76
CA ASP A 101 -12.95 -1.77 -1.35
C ASP A 101 -13.32 -3.02 -2.18
N HIS A 102 -14.54 -3.04 -2.70
CA HIS A 102 -15.03 -4.11 -3.54
C HIS A 102 -14.18 -4.29 -4.82
N GLU A 103 -13.67 -3.19 -5.38
CA GLU A 103 -12.81 -3.17 -6.56
C GLU A 103 -11.38 -3.64 -6.26
N GLY A 104 -11.04 -3.91 -5.00
CA GLY A 104 -9.73 -4.45 -4.58
C GLY A 104 -8.68 -3.40 -4.34
N GLU A 105 -9.07 -2.13 -4.28
CA GLU A 105 -8.19 -1.05 -3.90
C GLU A 105 -7.92 -1.11 -2.39
N VAL A 106 -6.65 -1.07 -2.00
CA VAL A 106 -6.27 -0.91 -0.59
C VAL A 106 -6.49 0.53 -0.15
N LEU A 107 -7.53 0.78 0.63
CA LEU A 107 -7.89 2.10 1.15
C LEU A 107 -6.93 2.56 2.27
N GLU A 108 -6.69 1.69 3.25
CA GLU A 108 -5.84 2.02 4.39
C GLU A 108 -5.07 0.79 4.88
N SER A 109 -3.87 1.03 5.42
CA SER A 109 -3.02 0.00 6.03
C SER A 109 -2.40 0.53 7.30
N PHE A 110 -2.68 -0.12 8.42
CA PHE A 110 -2.28 0.36 9.75
C PHE A 110 -1.69 -0.76 10.60
N VAL A 111 -0.58 -0.50 11.28
CA VAL A 111 0.16 -1.49 12.08
C VAL A 111 0.01 -1.16 13.56
N THR A 112 -0.35 -2.15 14.36
CA THR A 112 -0.44 -2.04 15.82
C THR A 112 0.21 -3.23 16.52
N LYS A 113 0.55 -3.05 17.80
CA LYS A 113 1.03 -4.14 18.66
C LYS A 113 -0.12 -5.03 19.14
N THR A 114 -1.29 -4.44 19.39
CA THR A 114 -2.49 -5.13 19.91
C THR A 114 -3.64 -5.11 18.90
N ARG A 115 -4.56 -6.06 19.04
CA ARG A 115 -5.79 -6.18 18.23
C ARG A 115 -7.03 -5.75 19.03
N ASP A 116 -6.92 -4.66 19.78
CA ASP A 116 -7.96 -4.18 20.70
C ASP A 116 -8.95 -3.22 20.05
N ARG A 117 -10.01 -2.85 20.79
CA ARG A 117 -11.02 -1.87 20.35
C ARG A 117 -10.40 -0.53 19.95
N LYS A 118 -9.39 -0.05 20.68
CA LYS A 118 -8.76 1.25 20.43
C LYS A 118 -8.02 1.25 19.09
N ALA A 119 -7.34 0.15 18.77
CA ALA A 119 -6.67 -0.08 17.50
C ALA A 119 -7.68 -0.12 16.34
N ALA A 120 -8.74 -0.92 16.47
CA ALA A 120 -9.80 -1.02 15.46
C ALA A 120 -10.49 0.34 15.22
N LEU A 121 -10.84 1.07 16.29
CA LEU A 121 -11.44 2.40 16.21
C LEU A 121 -10.53 3.41 15.51
N LYS A 122 -9.24 3.43 15.86
CA LYS A 122 -8.26 4.33 15.23
C LYS A 122 -8.11 4.02 13.74
N PHE A 123 -8.09 2.74 13.38
CA PHE A 123 -8.03 2.30 11.99
C PHE A 123 -9.28 2.72 11.20
N LEU A 124 -10.47 2.45 11.72
CA LEU A 124 -11.75 2.83 11.10
C LEU A 124 -11.88 4.35 10.93
N LYS A 125 -11.61 5.13 12.00
CA LYS A 125 -11.63 6.61 11.94
C LYS A 125 -10.68 7.15 10.88
N LYS A 126 -9.49 6.54 10.74
CA LYS A 126 -8.49 6.94 9.75
C LYS A 126 -8.96 6.65 8.32
N ALA A 127 -9.56 5.49 8.08
CA ALA A 127 -10.11 5.12 6.78
C ALA A 127 -11.31 6.01 6.40
N MET A 128 -12.28 6.16 7.30
CA MET A 128 -13.49 6.95 7.07
C MET A 128 -13.21 8.44 6.87
N ARG A 129 -12.22 9.01 7.59
CA ARG A 129 -11.81 10.40 7.38
C ARG A 129 -11.27 10.66 5.97
N LYS A 130 -10.67 9.65 5.34
CA LYS A 130 -10.01 9.79 4.04
C LYS A 130 -10.92 9.45 2.87
N HIS A 131 -11.72 8.39 3.01
CA HIS A 131 -12.51 7.82 1.91
C HIS A 131 -14.02 8.02 2.12
N GLY A 132 -14.43 8.69 3.20
CA GLY A 132 -15.83 8.83 3.59
C GLY A 132 -16.37 7.59 4.30
N GLY A 133 -17.65 7.63 4.66
CA GLY A 133 -18.33 6.47 5.25
C GLY A 133 -18.73 5.47 4.17
N PRO A 134 -18.44 4.15 4.35
CA PRO A 134 -18.96 3.11 3.48
C PRO A 134 -20.44 2.81 3.77
N GLU A 135 -21.13 2.24 2.79
CA GLU A 135 -22.50 1.72 2.96
C GLU A 135 -22.47 0.39 3.70
N THR A 136 -21.55 -0.51 3.33
CA THR A 136 -21.38 -1.83 3.93
C THR A 136 -19.94 -2.06 4.38
N ILE A 137 -19.77 -2.65 5.57
CA ILE A 137 -18.47 -3.02 6.15
C ILE A 137 -18.45 -4.52 6.40
N VAL A 138 -17.75 -5.25 5.54
CA VAL A 138 -17.47 -6.66 5.72
C VAL A 138 -16.27 -6.82 6.63
N THR A 139 -16.43 -7.58 7.71
CA THR A 139 -15.38 -7.88 8.68
C THR A 139 -15.37 -9.38 8.99
N ASP A 140 -14.30 -9.85 9.61
CA ASP A 140 -14.34 -11.12 10.31
C ASP A 140 -15.18 -11.02 11.60
N LYS A 141 -15.31 -12.13 12.34
CA LYS A 141 -16.08 -12.16 13.61
C LYS A 141 -15.32 -11.59 14.80
N LEU A 142 -14.32 -10.74 14.57
CA LEU A 142 -13.52 -10.18 15.63
C LEU A 142 -14.30 -9.15 16.46
N ARG A 143 -14.39 -9.41 17.77
CA ARG A 143 -15.13 -8.58 18.73
C ARG A 143 -14.69 -7.10 18.73
N SER A 144 -13.42 -6.80 18.46
CA SER A 144 -12.92 -5.42 18.44
C SER A 144 -13.53 -4.59 17.30
N TYR A 145 -13.89 -5.20 16.16
CA TYR A 145 -14.58 -4.49 15.09
C TYR A 145 -15.99 -4.11 15.52
N GLY A 146 -16.78 -5.06 16.02
CA GLY A 146 -18.15 -4.78 16.48
C GLY A 146 -18.18 -3.71 17.58
N ALA A 147 -17.25 -3.79 18.54
CA ALA A 147 -17.14 -2.78 19.60
C ALA A 147 -16.75 -1.38 19.06
N ALA A 148 -15.88 -1.31 18.06
CA ALA A 148 -15.48 -0.05 17.45
C ALA A 148 -16.57 0.53 16.53
N LEU A 149 -17.30 -0.32 15.79
CA LEU A 149 -18.40 0.10 14.93
C LEU A 149 -19.60 0.63 15.72
N LYS A 150 -19.91 0.00 16.85
CA LYS A 150 -20.93 0.50 17.79
C LYS A 150 -20.57 1.90 18.32
N GLU A 151 -19.31 2.13 18.67
CA GLU A 151 -18.83 3.46 19.10
C GLU A 151 -18.90 4.51 17.96
N LEU A 152 -18.84 4.08 16.70
CA LEU A 152 -18.97 4.95 15.53
C LEU A 152 -20.41 5.12 15.03
N GLY A 153 -21.39 4.43 15.63
CA GLY A 153 -22.77 4.40 15.12
C GLY A 153 -22.91 3.76 13.73
N ALA A 154 -22.01 2.82 13.40
CA ALA A 154 -21.95 2.13 12.11
C ALA A 154 -22.11 0.61 12.25
N ASP A 155 -22.65 0.14 13.37
CA ASP A 155 -22.90 -1.28 13.66
C ASP A 155 -23.92 -1.90 12.71
N THR A 156 -24.95 -1.14 12.31
CA THR A 156 -25.96 -1.58 11.33
C THR A 156 -25.40 -1.84 9.93
N ARG A 157 -24.20 -1.32 9.63
CA ARG A 157 -23.50 -1.50 8.35
C ARG A 157 -22.58 -2.72 8.34
N GLN A 158 -22.44 -3.40 9.47
CA GLN A 158 -21.53 -4.53 9.60
C GLN A 158 -22.16 -5.79 8.99
N GLU A 159 -21.49 -6.34 7.97
CA GLU A 159 -21.78 -7.68 7.46
C GLU A 159 -20.70 -8.66 7.93
N THR A 160 -21.13 -9.82 8.42
CA THR A 160 -20.23 -10.94 8.72
C THR A 160 -20.78 -12.18 8.05
N GLY A 161 -19.92 -12.91 7.34
CA GLY A 161 -20.34 -14.09 6.59
C GLY A 161 -19.15 -14.92 6.16
N ARG A 162 -19.37 -16.23 6.01
CA ARG A 162 -18.34 -17.13 5.51
C ARG A 162 -18.02 -16.74 4.06
N TRP A 163 -16.74 -16.61 3.70
CA TRP A 163 -16.24 -16.26 2.36
C TRP A 163 -16.47 -14.82 1.89
N VAL A 164 -17.27 -14.02 2.58
CA VAL A 164 -17.53 -12.62 2.18
C VAL A 164 -16.28 -11.74 2.33
N ASN A 165 -15.34 -12.12 3.22
CA ASN A 165 -14.09 -11.39 3.43
C ASN A 165 -12.91 -11.83 2.54
N ASN A 166 -13.14 -12.73 1.58
CA ASN A 166 -12.09 -13.23 0.67
C ASN A 166 -11.34 -12.10 -0.06
N ARG A 167 -11.99 -10.94 -0.27
CA ARG A 167 -11.36 -9.78 -0.91
C ARG A 167 -10.22 -9.21 -0.07
N ALA A 168 -10.43 -9.03 1.23
CA ALA A 168 -9.39 -8.56 2.13
C ALA A 168 -8.29 -9.61 2.30
N GLU A 169 -8.64 -10.90 2.44
CA GLU A 169 -7.66 -11.99 2.53
C GLU A 169 -6.74 -12.05 1.30
N ASN A 170 -7.31 -11.96 0.09
CA ASN A 170 -6.53 -11.95 -1.16
C ASN A 170 -5.60 -10.73 -1.24
N SER A 171 -6.00 -9.59 -0.67
CA SER A 171 -5.16 -8.39 -0.61
C SER A 171 -3.90 -8.59 0.26
N HIS A 172 -3.88 -9.59 1.14
CA HIS A 172 -2.72 -9.93 1.95
C HIS A 172 -1.64 -10.65 1.15
N LEU A 173 -1.98 -11.34 0.06
CA LEU A 173 -1.05 -12.22 -0.66
C LEU A 173 0.17 -11.49 -1.23
N PRO A 174 0.06 -10.35 -1.95
CA PRO A 174 1.23 -9.65 -2.48
C PRO A 174 2.16 -9.17 -1.37
N PHE A 175 1.57 -8.65 -0.28
CA PHE A 175 2.31 -8.20 0.89
C PHE A 175 3.00 -9.36 1.61
N ARG A 176 2.36 -10.53 1.77
CA ARG A 176 2.97 -11.72 2.38
C ARG A 176 4.11 -12.29 1.55
N ARG A 177 3.96 -12.36 0.22
CA ARG A 177 5.06 -12.76 -0.67
C ARG A 177 6.28 -11.87 -0.45
N ARG A 178 6.04 -10.57 -0.34
CA ARG A 178 7.09 -9.59 -0.07
C ARG A 178 7.71 -9.73 1.32
N GLU A 179 6.89 -9.84 2.37
CA GLU A 179 7.35 -9.99 3.76
C GLU A 179 8.24 -11.23 3.93
N ARG A 180 7.83 -12.36 3.34
CA ARG A 180 8.59 -13.62 3.38
C ARG A 180 9.94 -13.51 2.67
N ALA A 181 9.97 -12.89 1.49
CA ALA A 181 11.21 -12.69 0.73
C ALA A 181 12.24 -11.80 1.46
N MET A 182 11.79 -10.92 2.36
CA MET A 182 12.66 -9.97 3.08
C MET A 182 13.09 -10.40 4.48
N LEU A 183 12.85 -11.66 4.88
CA LEU A 183 13.17 -12.14 6.24
C LEU A 183 12.51 -11.29 7.36
N ARG A 184 11.33 -10.72 7.08
CA ARG A 184 10.51 -9.90 8.00
C ARG A 184 11.11 -8.55 8.40
N PHE A 185 10.27 -7.72 9.01
CA PHE A 185 10.66 -6.37 9.45
C PHE A 185 11.21 -6.38 10.88
N ARG A 186 12.22 -5.55 11.13
CA ARG A 186 12.84 -5.38 12.47
C ARG A 186 12.23 -4.26 13.33
N ARG A 187 11.42 -3.37 12.73
CA ARG A 187 10.83 -2.21 13.42
C ARG A 187 9.41 -1.95 12.92
N MET A 188 8.49 -1.66 13.84
CA MET A 188 7.09 -1.33 13.52
C MET A 188 6.97 -0.12 12.59
N ARG A 189 7.77 0.94 12.82
CA ARG A 189 7.78 2.13 11.95
C ARG A 189 8.17 1.81 10.52
N SER A 190 9.15 0.93 10.32
CA SER A 190 9.57 0.49 8.98
C SER A 190 8.47 -0.31 8.29
N LEU A 191 7.77 -1.17 9.03
CA LEU A 191 6.65 -1.93 8.51
C LEU A 191 5.47 -1.02 8.14
N GLN A 192 5.09 -0.10 9.01
CA GLN A 192 4.01 0.86 8.75
C GLN A 192 4.30 1.71 7.52
N LYS A 193 5.54 2.19 7.38
CA LYS A 193 5.99 2.95 6.21
C LYS A 193 5.88 2.10 4.95
N PHE A 194 6.41 0.87 4.98
CA PHE A 194 6.37 -0.03 3.85
C PHE A 194 4.93 -0.36 3.45
N ALA A 195 4.07 -0.76 4.40
CA ALA A 195 2.68 -1.10 4.14
C ALA A 195 1.91 0.08 3.51
N SER A 196 2.13 1.30 3.99
CA SER A 196 1.48 2.51 3.45
C SER A 196 1.90 2.80 2.01
N VAL A 197 3.20 2.71 1.69
CA VAL A 197 3.69 2.97 0.33
C VAL A 197 3.34 1.81 -0.61
N HIS A 198 3.51 0.56 -0.15
CA HIS A 198 3.17 -0.62 -0.92
C HIS A 198 1.69 -0.64 -1.32
N ALA A 199 0.78 -0.21 -0.43
CA ALA A 199 -0.64 -0.06 -0.77
C ALA A 199 -0.83 0.92 -1.94
N SER A 200 -0.27 2.12 -1.85
CA SER A 200 -0.39 3.13 -2.92
C SER A 200 0.22 2.66 -4.24
N VAL A 201 1.39 2.01 -4.20
CA VAL A 201 2.03 1.45 -5.41
C VAL A 201 1.22 0.28 -5.97
N SER A 202 0.63 -0.57 -5.13
CA SER A 202 -0.22 -1.67 -5.57
C SER A 202 -1.46 -1.14 -6.28
N ASN A 203 -2.17 -0.18 -5.69
CA ASN A 203 -3.36 0.43 -6.28
C ASN A 203 -3.07 1.13 -7.61
N HIS A 204 -1.86 1.66 -7.78
CA HIS A 204 -1.40 2.31 -9.01
C HIS A 204 -1.22 1.32 -10.16
N PHE A 205 -0.56 0.18 -9.89
CA PHE A 205 -0.17 -0.78 -10.91
C PHE A 205 -1.12 -1.98 -11.08
N ASN A 206 -2.06 -2.19 -10.16
CA ASN A 206 -2.94 -3.35 -10.15
C ASN A 206 -4.32 -3.02 -10.74
N GLN A 207 -4.34 -2.57 -12.00
CA GLN A 207 -5.57 -2.36 -12.77
C GLN A 207 -5.99 -3.70 -13.43
N GLU A 208 -7.05 -4.30 -12.91
CA GLU A 208 -7.88 -5.38 -13.49
C GLU A 208 -7.20 -6.35 -14.49
N ARG A 209 -6.29 -7.18 -13.98
CA ARG A 209 -5.50 -8.12 -14.80
C ARG A 209 -6.31 -9.21 -15.52
N SER A 210 -7.50 -9.54 -15.02
CA SER A 210 -8.28 -10.71 -15.46
C SER A 210 -9.67 -10.39 -16.00
N LEU A 211 -10.11 -9.13 -15.91
CA LEU A 211 -11.46 -8.69 -16.33
C LEU A 211 -11.43 -7.82 -17.59
N SER A 212 -10.23 -7.47 -18.07
CA SER A 212 -10.04 -6.56 -19.21
C SER A 212 -9.47 -7.29 -20.43
N SER A 213 -9.82 -6.80 -21.61
CA SER A 213 -9.25 -7.29 -22.87
C SER A 213 -7.74 -7.03 -22.92
N ARG A 214 -7.01 -7.84 -23.68
CA ARG A 214 -5.55 -7.72 -23.81
C ARG A 214 -5.07 -6.31 -24.24
N PRO A 215 -5.74 -5.61 -25.19
CA PRO A 215 -5.40 -4.23 -25.54
C PRO A 215 -5.59 -3.25 -24.38
N VAL A 216 -6.73 -3.33 -23.67
CA VAL A 216 -7.03 -2.46 -22.52
C VAL A 216 -6.00 -2.67 -21.42
N PHE A 217 -5.65 -3.92 -21.12
CA PHE A 217 -4.60 -4.23 -20.15
C PHE A 217 -3.23 -3.60 -20.53
N LYS A 218 -2.84 -3.65 -21.81
CA LYS A 218 -1.59 -3.03 -22.27
C LYS A 218 -1.63 -1.51 -22.12
N ALA A 219 -2.74 -0.88 -22.50
CA ALA A 219 -2.93 0.57 -22.38
C ALA A 219 -2.87 1.02 -20.91
N ASN A 220 -3.60 0.36 -20.02
CA ASN A 220 -3.61 0.61 -18.58
C ASN A 220 -2.20 0.47 -17.97
N ARG A 221 -1.46 -0.58 -18.35
CA ARG A 221 -0.07 -0.77 -17.89
C ARG A 221 0.87 0.34 -18.38
N ALA A 222 0.72 0.77 -19.63
CA ALA A 222 1.53 1.85 -20.20
C ALA A 222 1.22 3.19 -19.50
N ALA A 223 -0.07 3.53 -19.34
CA ALA A 223 -0.51 4.72 -18.63
C ALA A 223 0.03 4.75 -17.19
N ALA A 224 -0.12 3.66 -16.42
CA ALA A 224 0.42 3.58 -15.06
C ALA A 224 1.95 3.76 -15.02
N LEU A 225 2.68 3.23 -16.01
CA LEU A 225 4.14 3.42 -16.08
C LEU A 225 4.53 4.86 -16.42
N THR A 226 3.81 5.50 -17.34
CA THR A 226 3.98 6.92 -17.69
C THR A 226 3.69 7.82 -16.48
N GLU A 227 2.57 7.59 -15.80
CA GLU A 227 2.23 8.32 -14.58
C GLU A 227 3.30 8.16 -13.50
N TRP A 228 3.83 6.94 -13.31
CA TRP A 228 4.92 6.68 -12.37
C TRP A 228 6.20 7.44 -12.73
N ARG A 229 6.58 7.44 -14.02
CA ARG A 229 7.75 8.17 -14.51
C ARG A 229 7.61 9.68 -14.34
N GLY A 230 6.39 10.20 -14.36
CA GLY A 230 6.07 11.61 -14.09
C GLY A 230 5.86 11.97 -12.62
N LEU A 231 6.07 11.06 -11.66
CA LEU A 231 5.94 11.40 -10.24
C LEU A 231 7.05 12.35 -9.81
N CYS A 232 6.67 13.42 -9.10
CA CYS A 232 7.57 14.47 -8.65
C CYS A 232 8.36 15.12 -9.80
N ALA A 233 7.85 15.03 -11.04
CA ALA A 233 8.30 15.90 -12.12
C ALA A 233 7.67 17.29 -11.91
N GLU A 234 8.44 18.34 -12.16
CA GLU A 234 7.96 19.73 -12.13
C GLU A 234 6.96 20.00 -13.26
#